data_AF-A0A268TUX4-F1
#
_entry.id   AF-A0A268TUX4-F1
#
_cell.length_a   1.000
_cell.length_b   1.000
_cell.length_c   1.000
_cell.angle_alpha   90.00
_cell.angle_beta   90.00
_cell.angle_gamma   90.00
#
_symmetry.space_group_name_H-M   'P 1'
#
loop_
_entity.id
_entity.type
_entity.pdbx_description
1 polymer ?
#
loop_
_entity_poly.entity_id
_entity_poly.type
_entity_poly.pdbx_seq_one_letter_code
_entity_poly.pdbx_strand_id
1 'polypeptide(L)'
;MKKVFLCLFFISFLFADSWRDLNELHKDLKEVGLSHDQEKEIKRLFKEYHRNLKEWWSNNEKTDALMMRLFVAKDLSTKEIKNEMKIIHDRKIQIDLEFLKDLHSVLNQEQRSKISKDFRGED
;
A
#
# COMPACT_ATOMS: atom_id res chain seq x y z
N MET A 1 -21.98 29.08 -7.57
CA MET A 1 -21.64 27.65 -7.81
C MET A 1 -20.16 27.39 -7.51
N LYS A 2 -19.76 27.36 -6.23
CA LYS A 2 -18.34 27.15 -5.82
C LYS A 2 -18.18 26.09 -4.71
N LYS A 3 -19.25 25.37 -4.34
CA LYS A 3 -19.23 24.42 -3.21
C LYS A 3 -19.06 22.95 -3.60
N VAL A 4 -19.04 22.63 -4.91
CA VAL A 4 -18.95 21.23 -5.39
C VAL A 4 -17.51 20.72 -5.45
N PHE A 5 -16.52 21.61 -5.48
CA PHE A 5 -15.10 21.21 -5.56
C PHE A 5 -14.49 20.68 -4.26
N LEU A 6 -15.14 20.88 -3.10
CA LEU A 6 -14.62 20.44 -1.81
C LEU A 6 -14.87 18.94 -1.53
N CYS A 7 -15.85 18.31 -2.18
CA CYS A 7 -16.17 16.91 -1.96
C CYS A 7 -15.23 15.95 -2.71
N LEU A 8 -14.60 16.39 -3.81
CA LEU A 8 -13.65 15.56 -4.57
C LEU A 8 -12.29 15.42 -3.86
N PHE A 9 -11.94 16.30 -2.93
CA PHE A 9 -10.67 16.25 -2.20
C PHE A 9 -10.67 15.24 -1.02
N PHE A 10 -11.85 14.83 -0.55
CA PHE A 10 -11.98 13.86 0.54
C PHE A 10 -11.92 12.40 0.07
N ILE A 11 -12.18 12.13 -1.21
CA ILE A 11 -12.13 10.76 -1.75
C ILE A 11 -10.67 10.29 -1.92
N SER A 12 -9.72 11.21 -2.09
CA SER A 12 -8.28 10.89 -2.15
C SER A 12 -7.67 10.47 -0.80
N PHE A 13 -8.37 10.68 0.33
CA PHE A 13 -7.92 10.22 1.66
C PHE A 13 -8.46 8.85 2.06
N LEU A 14 -9.40 8.26 1.31
CA LEU A 14 -9.98 6.94 1.62
C LEU A 14 -9.12 5.76 1.17
N PHE A 15 -7.95 6.02 0.59
CA PHE A 15 -6.99 5.01 0.17
C PHE A 15 -5.72 5.01 1.05
N ALA A 16 -5.85 5.44 2.30
CA ALA A 16 -4.85 5.27 3.34
C ALA A 16 -4.84 3.85 3.94
N ASP A 17 -5.62 2.90 3.40
CA ASP A 17 -5.52 1.47 3.71
C ASP A 17 -4.29 0.83 3.03
N SER A 18 -3.13 1.44 3.25
CA SER A 18 -1.86 0.73 3.22
C SER A 18 -1.84 -0.20 4.44
N TRP A 19 -1.47 -1.47 4.27
CA TRP A 19 -1.39 -2.50 5.33
C TRP A 19 -0.57 -2.10 6.59
N ARG A 20 0.13 -0.96 6.55
CA ARG A 20 0.63 -0.17 7.67
C ARG A 20 0.86 1.27 7.19
N ASP A 21 0.68 2.28 8.04
CA ASP A 21 1.21 3.61 7.72
C ASP A 21 2.75 3.49 7.63
N LEU A 22 3.29 3.72 6.45
CA LEU A 22 4.74 3.65 6.21
C LEU A 22 5.52 4.57 7.13
N ASN A 23 4.92 5.70 7.54
CA ASN A 23 5.53 6.63 8.47
C ASN A 23 5.65 6.04 9.87
N GLU A 24 4.61 5.34 10.33
CA GLU A 24 4.62 4.62 11.61
C GLU A 24 5.64 3.49 11.58
N LEU A 25 5.62 2.64 10.54
CA LEU A 25 6.62 1.58 10.38
C LEU A 25 8.06 2.15 10.38
N HIS A 26 8.29 3.25 9.68
CA HIS A 26 9.60 3.88 9.62
C HIS A 26 10.03 4.48 10.97
N LYS A 27 9.07 4.93 11.80
CA LYS A 27 9.35 5.35 13.17
C LYS A 27 9.75 4.16 14.04
N ASP A 28 8.96 3.08 14.01
CA ASP A 28 9.21 1.90 14.85
C ASP A 28 10.55 1.23 14.49
N LEU A 29 10.90 1.23 13.19
CA LEU A 29 12.20 0.76 12.72
C LEU A 29 13.38 1.56 13.30
N LYS A 30 13.24 2.86 13.55
CA LYS A 30 14.30 3.65 14.20
C LYS A 30 14.45 3.31 15.67
N GLU A 31 13.38 2.86 16.32
CA GLU A 31 13.35 2.60 17.76
C GLU A 31 13.92 1.22 18.13
N VAL A 32 14.03 0.29 17.18
CA VAL A 32 14.55 -1.08 17.44
C VAL A 32 16.06 -1.23 17.40
N GLY A 33 16.81 -0.13 17.23
CA GLY A 33 18.28 -0.17 17.23
C GLY A 33 18.86 -0.92 16.03
N LEU A 34 18.66 -0.38 14.83
CA LEU A 34 19.19 -0.94 13.60
C LEU A 34 20.71 -0.76 13.51
N SER A 35 21.41 -1.73 12.90
CA SER A 35 22.79 -1.51 12.47
C SER A 35 22.83 -0.56 11.26
N HIS A 36 23.99 0.04 11.01
CA HIS A 36 24.17 0.92 9.85
C HIS A 36 23.83 0.23 8.51
N ASP A 37 24.19 -1.04 8.38
CA ASP A 37 23.88 -1.84 7.19
C ASP A 37 22.38 -2.12 7.06
N GLN A 38 21.71 -2.42 8.18
CA GLN A 38 20.25 -2.59 8.19
C GLN A 38 19.53 -1.30 7.81
N GLU A 39 19.94 -0.14 8.34
CA GLU A 39 19.36 1.16 7.97
C GLU A 39 19.47 1.44 6.47
N LYS A 40 20.65 1.18 5.90
CA LYS A 40 20.91 1.37 4.47
C LYS A 40 20.02 0.46 3.63
N GLU A 41 19.89 -0.79 4.02
CA GLU A 41 19.10 -1.78 3.30
C GLU A 41 17.60 -1.50 3.43
N ILE A 42 17.10 -1.17 4.62
CA ILE A 42 15.72 -0.76 4.84
C ILE A 42 15.38 0.45 3.98
N LYS A 43 16.25 1.47 3.92
CA LYS A 43 16.03 2.63 3.06
C LYS A 43 15.94 2.25 1.57
N ARG A 44 16.68 1.22 1.12
CA ARG A 44 16.58 0.67 -0.23
C ARG A 44 15.20 0.01 -0.44
N LEU A 45 14.76 -0.82 0.51
CA LEU A 45 13.45 -1.49 0.47
C LEU A 45 12.29 -0.50 0.40
N PHE A 46 12.29 0.55 1.21
CA PHE A 46 11.24 1.59 1.17
C PHE A 46 11.19 2.32 -0.18
N LYS A 47 12.35 2.61 -0.79
CA LYS A 47 12.39 3.24 -2.12
C LYS A 47 11.79 2.33 -3.19
N GLU A 48 12.13 1.05 -3.15
CA GLU A 48 11.60 0.04 -4.07
C GLU A 48 10.10 -0.15 -3.89
N TYR A 49 9.63 -0.30 -2.65
CA TYR A 49 8.22 -0.39 -2.32
C TYR A 49 7.45 0.85 -2.78
N HIS A 50 7.96 2.05 -2.55
CA HIS A 50 7.31 3.29 -3.00
C HIS A 50 7.22 3.38 -4.54
N ARG A 51 8.26 2.94 -5.25
CA ARG A 51 8.25 2.86 -6.72
C ARG A 51 7.16 1.89 -7.20
N ASN A 52 7.10 0.70 -6.61
CA ASN A 52 6.12 -0.34 -6.96
C ASN A 52 4.69 0.12 -6.65
N LEU A 53 4.48 0.79 -5.51
CA LEU A 53 3.20 1.41 -5.17
C LEU A 53 2.81 2.47 -6.18
N LYS A 54 3.73 3.35 -6.60
CA LYS A 54 3.42 4.39 -7.59
C LYS A 54 2.97 3.80 -8.92
N GLU A 55 3.61 2.72 -9.36
CA GLU A 55 3.21 1.99 -10.56
C GLU A 55 1.82 1.35 -10.39
N TRP A 56 1.58 0.70 -9.24
CA TRP A 56 0.28 0.13 -8.91
C TRP A 56 -0.83 1.18 -8.91
N TRP A 57 -0.59 2.35 -8.30
CA TRP A 57 -1.50 3.49 -8.29
C TRP A 57 -1.91 3.93 -9.70
N SER A 58 -0.92 4.07 -10.60
CA SER A 58 -1.19 4.42 -12.00
C SER A 58 -2.04 3.36 -12.72
N ASN A 59 -1.87 2.08 -12.38
CA ASN A 59 -2.68 1.01 -12.95
C ASN A 59 -4.08 0.91 -12.33
N ASN A 60 -4.23 1.26 -11.05
CA ASN A 60 -5.53 1.37 -10.39
C ASN A 60 -6.37 2.49 -11.01
N GLU A 61 -5.77 3.66 -11.28
CA GLU A 61 -6.45 4.78 -11.97
C GLU A 61 -6.97 4.38 -13.36
N LYS A 62 -6.23 3.54 -14.11
CA LYS A 62 -6.71 3.00 -15.40
C LYS A 62 -7.91 2.08 -15.22
N THR A 63 -7.96 1.34 -14.11
CA THR A 63 -9.09 0.46 -13.78
C THR A 63 -10.31 1.29 -13.40
N ASP A 64 -10.14 2.39 -12.67
CA ASP A 64 -11.21 3.35 -12.40
C ASP A 64 -11.77 3.97 -13.69
N ALA A 65 -10.86 4.36 -14.62
CA ALA A 65 -11.26 4.85 -15.93
C ALA A 65 -12.02 3.80 -16.77
N LEU A 66 -11.60 2.53 -16.69
CA LEU A 66 -12.30 1.41 -17.32
C LEU A 66 -13.70 1.23 -16.74
N MET A 67 -13.84 1.27 -15.42
CA MET A 67 -15.14 1.18 -14.74
C MET A 67 -16.09 2.27 -15.22
N MET A 68 -15.63 3.52 -15.27
CA MET A 68 -16.42 4.64 -15.76
C MET A 68 -16.79 4.50 -17.25
N ARG A 69 -15.87 3.97 -18.07
CA ARG A 69 -16.14 3.69 -19.49
C ARG A 69 -17.23 2.63 -19.66
N LEU A 70 -17.17 1.54 -18.90
CA LEU A 70 -18.16 0.47 -18.93
C LEU A 70 -19.51 0.89 -18.34
N PHE A 71 -19.51 1.83 -17.39
CA PHE A 71 -20.74 2.39 -16.82
C PHE A 71 -21.58 3.16 -17.85
N VAL A 72 -20.95 3.85 -18.81
CA VAL A 72 -21.63 4.60 -19.88
C VAL A 72 -21.97 3.72 -21.09
N ALA A 73 -21.43 2.50 -21.17
CA ALA A 73 -21.72 1.57 -22.23
C ALA A 73 -23.19 1.09 -22.17
N LYS A 74 -23.73 0.67 -23.33
CA LYS A 74 -25.11 0.15 -23.43
C LYS A 74 -25.35 -1.05 -22.50
N ASP A 75 -24.33 -1.88 -22.32
CA ASP A 75 -24.35 -3.05 -21.45
C ASP A 75 -23.19 -2.96 -20.44
N LEU A 76 -23.52 -2.97 -19.15
CA LEU A 76 -22.52 -2.96 -18.07
C LEU A 76 -21.94 -4.36 -17.87
N SER A 77 -20.69 -4.55 -18.32
CA SER A 77 -19.94 -5.80 -18.09
C SER A 77 -19.34 -5.84 -16.69
N THR A 78 -20.12 -6.29 -15.69
CA THR A 78 -19.64 -6.44 -14.31
C THR A 78 -18.54 -7.50 -14.17
N LYS A 79 -18.50 -8.49 -15.08
CA LYS A 79 -17.47 -9.53 -15.12
C LYS A 79 -16.09 -8.96 -15.45
N GLU A 80 -16.02 -8.06 -16.43
CA GLU A 80 -14.77 -7.39 -16.82
C GLU A 80 -14.25 -6.52 -15.69
N ILE A 81 -15.12 -5.70 -15.09
CA ILE A 81 -14.79 -4.87 -13.93
C ILE A 81 -14.22 -5.73 -12.79
N LYS A 82 -14.92 -6.82 -12.44
CA LYS A 82 -14.49 -7.71 -11.35
C LYS A 82 -13.13 -8.34 -11.61
N ASN A 83 -12.85 -8.73 -12.86
CA ASN A 83 -11.56 -9.32 -13.21
C ASN A 83 -10.41 -8.33 -13.08
N GLU A 84 -10.58 -7.11 -13.59
CA GLU A 84 -9.54 -6.08 -13.50
C GLU A 84 -9.30 -5.62 -12.06
N MET A 85 -10.37 -5.41 -11.28
CA MET A 85 -10.24 -5.14 -9.84
C MET A 85 -9.48 -6.23 -9.11
N LYS A 86 -9.76 -7.50 -9.43
CA LYS A 86 -9.04 -8.63 -8.83
C LYS A 86 -7.55 -8.58 -9.17
N ILE A 87 -7.18 -8.36 -10.43
CA ILE A 87 -5.79 -8.28 -10.87
C ILE A 87 -5.04 -7.18 -10.12
N ILE A 88 -5.64 -5.99 -10.03
CA ILE A 88 -5.05 -4.85 -9.32
C ILE A 88 -4.90 -5.14 -7.83
N HIS A 89 -5.89 -5.77 -7.20
CA HIS A 89 -5.83 -6.09 -5.77
C HIS A 89 -4.80 -7.19 -5.47
N ASP A 90 -4.78 -8.27 -6.26
CA ASP A 90 -3.78 -9.34 -6.16
C ASP A 90 -2.36 -8.77 -6.31
N ARG A 91 -2.18 -7.80 -7.22
CA ARG A 91 -0.90 -7.11 -7.40
C ARG A 91 -0.51 -6.27 -6.17
N LYS A 92 -1.45 -5.58 -5.53
CA LYS A 92 -1.17 -4.82 -4.29
C LYS A 92 -0.68 -5.75 -3.18
N ILE A 93 -1.41 -6.84 -2.96
CA ILE A 93 -1.07 -7.86 -1.95
C ILE A 93 0.33 -8.39 -2.21
N GLN A 94 0.66 -8.70 -3.46
CA GLN A 94 2.01 -9.17 -3.82
C GLN A 94 3.09 -8.15 -3.44
N ILE A 95 2.92 -6.88 -3.79
CA ILE A 95 3.89 -5.80 -3.47
C ILE A 95 4.10 -5.70 -1.95
N ASP A 96 3.02 -5.80 -1.17
CA ASP A 96 3.05 -5.71 0.29
C ASP A 96 3.78 -6.90 0.92
N LEU A 97 3.47 -8.11 0.45
CA LEU A 97 4.09 -9.35 0.93
C LEU A 97 5.57 -9.44 0.56
N GLU A 98 5.96 -8.99 -0.63
CA GLU A 98 7.36 -8.92 -1.04
C GLU A 98 8.14 -7.98 -0.13
N PHE A 99 7.63 -6.76 0.11
CA PHE A 99 8.27 -5.83 1.04
C PHE A 99 8.37 -6.39 2.46
N LEU A 100 7.29 -7.00 2.98
CA LEU A 100 7.29 -7.56 4.33
C LEU A 100 8.28 -8.72 4.46
N LYS A 101 8.36 -9.59 3.45
CA LYS A 101 9.32 -10.70 3.38
C LYS A 101 10.76 -10.18 3.38
N ASP A 102 11.04 -9.17 2.58
CA ASP A 102 12.38 -8.60 2.49
C ASP A 102 12.76 -7.89 3.79
N LEU A 103 11.85 -7.10 4.37
CA LEU A 103 12.05 -6.46 5.66
C LEU A 103 12.31 -7.50 6.77
N HIS A 104 11.53 -8.58 6.78
CA HIS A 104 11.73 -9.69 7.70
C HIS A 104 13.12 -10.33 7.57
N SER A 105 13.66 -10.40 6.35
CA SER A 105 15.00 -10.97 6.11
C SER A 105 16.14 -10.09 6.62
N VAL A 106 15.94 -8.76 6.67
CA VAL A 106 16.93 -7.80 7.17
C VAL A 106 16.96 -7.75 8.69
N LEU A 107 15.80 -7.94 9.32
CA LEU A 107 15.65 -7.81 10.77
C LEU A 107 15.94 -9.10 11.52
N ASN A 108 16.61 -8.99 12.66
CA ASN A 108 16.77 -10.13 13.56
C ASN A 108 15.46 -10.42 14.32
N GLN A 109 15.43 -11.55 15.05
CA GLN A 109 14.23 -11.99 15.75
C GLN A 109 13.77 -11.01 16.85
N GLU A 110 14.71 -10.38 17.56
CA GLU A 110 14.39 -9.43 18.62
C GLU A 110 13.75 -8.15 18.04
N GLN A 111 14.34 -7.61 16.98
CA GLN A 111 13.82 -6.44 16.27
C GLN A 111 12.42 -6.71 15.69
N ARG A 112 12.23 -7.87 15.03
CA ARG A 112 10.92 -8.33 14.56
C ARG A 112 9.91 -8.43 15.69
N SER A 113 10.33 -8.97 16.84
CA SER A 113 9.46 -9.12 18.00
C SER A 113 9.02 -7.77 18.57
N LYS A 114 9.94 -6.79 18.69
CA LYS A 114 9.61 -5.43 19.14
C LYS A 114 8.59 -4.77 18.21
N ILE A 115 8.86 -4.80 16.90
CA ILE A 115 7.95 -4.23 15.88
C ILE A 115 6.58 -4.91 15.91
N SER A 116 6.51 -6.21 16.20
CA SER A 116 5.26 -6.97 16.24
C SER A 116 4.46 -6.81 17.53
N LYS A 117 5.07 -6.34 18.62
CA LYS A 117 4.40 -6.22 19.93
C LYS A 117 3.38 -5.09 19.93
N ASP A 118 3.62 -4.02 19.18
CA ASP A 118 2.66 -2.93 18.98
C ASP A 118 1.40 -3.37 18.19
N PHE A 119 1.37 -4.62 17.70
CA PHE A 119 0.22 -5.21 16.97
C PHE A 119 -0.65 -6.12 17.82
N ARG A 120 -0.20 -6.49 19.03
CA ARG A 120 -1.10 -7.16 19.98
C ARG A 120 -1.92 -6.06 20.61
N GLY A 121 -3.09 -5.80 20.04
CA GLY A 121 -4.13 -5.04 20.74
C GLY A 121 -4.18 -5.55 22.17
N GLU A 122 -4.09 -4.63 23.12
CA GLU A 122 -4.12 -4.92 24.55
C GLU A 122 -5.30 -5.88 24.82
N ASP A 123 -5.00 -7.01 25.47
CA ASP A 123 -5.98 -7.98 25.95
C ASP A 123 -7.00 -7.32 26.90
#